data_AF-A0A955J5V9-F1
#
_entry.id   AF-A0A955J5V9-F1
#
_cell.length_a   1.000
_cell.length_b   1.000
_cell.length_c   1.000
_cell.angle_alpha   90.00
_cell.angle_beta   90.00
_cell.angle_gamma   90.00
#
_symmetry.space_group_name_H-M   'P 1'
#
loop_
_entity.id
_entity.type
_entity.pdbx_description
1 polymer ?
#
loop_
_entity_poly.entity_id
_entity_poly.type
_entity_poly.pdbx_seq_one_letter_code
_entity_poly.pdbx_strand_id
1 'polypeptide(L)'
;MKIGRYRTPSGAVILGEWTGGDSVPVLRDIEGTLTGRRQRSPGDFLRGLRAVVADDDPLIRETIHTILTRFSCDCTLCADGLEAIETIAQVKPDLVVSDIAMPQRDGYEVFAATRALDTDAAILLITGFGYDPGHALLRVSEAGNDNVLFKPFSPTDLIEEIQRAMVAARGAGCCSIVRTGKLLEVERPLPPAQPPDVICVGRNYTCGGATPPAAPEDLEVFLKPTGCVVGDGDPIEVPEFDGIAPQIEVEGELAFIVARDVHDLADEDEARGAILGYTVAMDVTARRWQRGSGAPIWMRGKGFRGFCPIGPWVVTAGEAGDVSDRRITTTISGRVVQDGSTAAMLRNPARILLELSRHIPVRAGTLVLTGTPHYRPDVAAEERVLSDGDVVTVEIEGIGRLRCPVSLALSHTGGHHG
;
A
#
# COMPACT_ATOMS: atom_id res chain seq x y z
N MET A 1 1.84 2.16 -10.84
CA MET A 1 0.97 0.98 -10.63
C MET A 1 -0.34 1.36 -9.94
N LYS A 2 -1.45 0.70 -10.31
CA LYS A 2 -2.75 0.75 -9.61
C LYS A 2 -2.95 -0.55 -8.85
N ILE A 3 -2.73 -0.55 -7.55
CA ILE A 3 -2.64 -1.74 -6.72
C ILE A 3 -3.98 -2.01 -6.03
N GLY A 4 -4.59 -3.15 -6.32
CA GLY A 4 -5.82 -3.61 -5.69
C GLY A 4 -5.62 -4.88 -4.88
N ARG A 5 -6.57 -5.17 -3.99
CA ARG A 5 -6.75 -6.48 -3.35
C ARG A 5 -7.95 -7.15 -3.95
N TYR A 6 -7.83 -8.43 -4.29
CA TYR A 6 -8.86 -9.16 -5.00
C TYR A 6 -9.08 -10.53 -4.38
N ARG A 7 -10.32 -10.99 -4.44
CA ARG A 7 -10.66 -12.40 -4.23
C ARG A 7 -10.67 -13.10 -5.58
N THR A 8 -10.01 -14.25 -5.67
CA THR A 8 -10.03 -15.13 -6.85
C THR A 8 -11.22 -16.10 -6.77
N PRO A 9 -11.64 -16.73 -7.89
CA PRO A 9 -12.70 -17.76 -7.87
C PRO A 9 -12.43 -18.95 -6.93
N SER A 10 -11.15 -19.23 -6.64
CA SER A 10 -10.74 -20.23 -5.65
C SER A 10 -10.97 -19.83 -4.19
N GLY A 11 -11.40 -18.59 -3.94
CA GLY A 11 -11.53 -17.98 -2.61
C GLY A 11 -10.23 -17.36 -2.07
N ALA A 12 -9.08 -17.57 -2.72
CA ALA A 12 -7.81 -16.96 -2.32
C ALA A 12 -7.82 -15.42 -2.47
N VAL A 13 -7.15 -14.73 -1.55
CA VAL A 13 -6.96 -13.26 -1.61
C VAL A 13 -5.56 -12.94 -2.11
N ILE A 14 -5.48 -12.09 -3.12
CA ILE A 14 -4.22 -11.67 -3.77
C ILE A 14 -4.12 -10.15 -3.81
N LEU A 15 -2.89 -9.65 -3.92
CA LEU A 15 -2.65 -8.30 -4.44
C LEU A 15 -2.48 -8.41 -5.95
N GLY A 16 -3.00 -7.42 -6.67
CA GLY A 16 -2.93 -7.38 -8.13
C GLY A 16 -2.85 -5.96 -8.65
N GLU A 17 -2.25 -5.80 -9.82
CA GLU A 17 -2.27 -4.53 -10.54
C GLU A 17 -3.50 -4.46 -11.44
N TRP A 18 -4.30 -3.40 -11.31
CA TRP A 18 -5.43 -3.21 -12.20
C TRP A 18 -4.98 -2.77 -13.60
N THR A 19 -5.32 -3.59 -14.60
CA THR A 19 -5.01 -3.34 -16.01
C THR A 19 -6.25 -3.21 -16.90
N GLY A 20 -7.46 -3.28 -16.34
CA GLY A 20 -8.71 -3.02 -17.07
C GLY A 20 -9.52 -4.25 -17.50
N GLY A 21 -9.16 -5.46 -17.07
CA GLY A 21 -9.89 -6.70 -17.40
C GLY A 21 -10.20 -7.58 -16.17
N ASP A 22 -10.75 -8.77 -16.42
CA ASP A 22 -11.16 -9.73 -15.37
C ASP A 22 -9.99 -10.52 -14.77
N SER A 23 -8.75 -10.19 -15.17
CA SER A 23 -7.53 -10.77 -14.65
C SER A 23 -6.50 -9.69 -14.37
N VAL A 24 -5.73 -9.89 -13.31
CA VAL A 24 -4.74 -8.91 -12.83
C VAL A 24 -3.36 -9.56 -12.70
N PRO A 25 -2.28 -8.86 -13.09
CA PRO A 25 -0.93 -9.28 -12.75
C PRO A 25 -0.79 -9.35 -11.23
N VAL A 26 -0.38 -10.50 -10.72
CA VAL A 26 -0.27 -10.77 -9.29
C VAL A 26 0.94 -10.04 -8.74
N LEU A 27 0.69 -9.27 -7.68
CA LEU A 27 1.70 -8.55 -6.93
C LEU A 27 2.00 -9.27 -5.61
N ARG A 28 3.17 -8.98 -5.07
CA ARG A 28 3.62 -9.46 -3.77
C ARG A 28 4.11 -8.30 -2.95
N ASP A 29 3.51 -8.15 -1.78
CA ASP A 29 3.88 -7.18 -0.77
C ASP A 29 4.92 -7.81 0.15
N ILE A 30 6.19 -7.47 -0.10
CA ILE A 30 7.35 -8.05 0.56
C ILE A 30 7.30 -7.71 2.05
N GLU A 31 6.96 -6.47 2.42
CA GLU A 31 6.95 -6.05 3.83
C GLU A 31 5.60 -6.22 4.53
N GLY A 32 4.53 -6.52 3.78
CA GLY A 32 3.18 -6.67 4.32
C GLY A 32 2.46 -5.34 4.55
N THR A 33 2.96 -4.25 3.97
CA THR A 33 2.50 -2.86 4.15
C THR A 33 1.02 -2.69 3.77
N LEU A 34 0.54 -3.30 2.70
CA LEU A 34 -0.86 -3.21 2.28
C LEU A 34 -1.74 -4.31 2.86
N THR A 35 -1.16 -5.47 3.18
CA THR A 35 -1.96 -6.63 3.63
C THR A 35 -2.20 -6.65 5.13
N GLY A 36 -1.54 -5.78 5.91
CA GLY A 36 -1.62 -5.77 7.37
C GLY A 36 -1.09 -7.06 8.02
N ARG A 37 -0.56 -7.99 7.21
CA ARG A 37 0.16 -9.16 7.68
C ARG A 37 1.52 -8.66 8.13
N ARG A 38 1.70 -8.48 9.45
CA ARG A 38 3.05 -8.56 10.00
C ARG A 38 3.65 -9.87 9.48
N GLN A 39 4.80 -9.78 8.81
CA GLN A 39 5.58 -10.97 8.50
C GLN A 39 5.71 -11.79 9.80
N ARG A 40 5.28 -13.05 9.77
CA ARG A 40 5.36 -13.93 10.93
C ARG A 40 6.81 -14.39 11.14
N SER A 41 7.59 -14.41 10.06
CA SER A 41 9.03 -14.66 10.03
C SER A 41 9.71 -13.84 8.92
N PRO A 42 10.99 -13.46 9.07
CA PRO A 42 11.72 -12.61 8.11
C PRO A 42 11.72 -13.11 6.66
N GLY A 43 11.60 -14.41 6.40
CA GLY A 43 11.65 -14.98 5.04
C GLY A 43 10.30 -15.26 4.39
N ASP A 44 9.17 -14.94 5.03
CA ASP A 44 7.84 -15.29 4.49
C ASP A 44 7.56 -14.72 3.09
N PHE A 45 8.22 -13.62 2.72
CA PHE A 45 8.12 -12.99 1.41
C PHE A 45 8.67 -13.85 0.26
N LEU A 46 9.51 -14.85 0.55
CA LEU A 46 10.11 -15.74 -0.45
C LEU A 46 9.12 -16.80 -0.98
N ARG A 47 7.98 -17.01 -0.30
CA ARG A 47 7.04 -18.10 -0.59
C ARG A 47 6.56 -18.11 -2.04
N GLY A 48 6.92 -19.14 -2.79
CA GLY A 48 6.55 -19.33 -4.19
C GLY A 48 7.17 -18.32 -5.15
N LEU A 49 8.27 -17.65 -4.78
CA LEU A 49 9.18 -17.06 -5.78
C LEU A 49 9.91 -18.17 -6.52
N ARG A 50 10.34 -17.89 -7.75
CA ARG A 50 11.30 -18.71 -8.48
C ARG A 50 12.68 -18.10 -8.33
N ALA A 51 13.63 -18.87 -7.82
CA ALA A 51 15.01 -18.44 -7.64
C ALA A 51 15.97 -19.28 -8.48
N VAL A 52 16.99 -18.64 -9.05
CA VAL A 52 18.18 -19.32 -9.58
C VAL A 52 19.32 -19.12 -8.59
N VAL A 53 19.95 -20.21 -8.17
CA VAL A 53 21.09 -20.18 -7.24
C VAL A 53 22.32 -20.75 -7.97
N ALA A 54 23.30 -19.91 -8.23
CA ALA A 54 24.54 -20.27 -8.91
C ALA A 54 25.73 -20.13 -7.96
N ASP A 55 26.44 -21.22 -7.71
CA ASP A 55 27.67 -21.24 -6.90
C ASP A 55 28.45 -22.49 -7.31
N ASP A 56 29.76 -22.41 -7.49
CA ASP A 56 30.58 -23.56 -7.89
C ASP A 56 30.90 -24.51 -6.71
N ASP A 57 30.80 -24.00 -5.48
CA ASP A 57 30.89 -24.80 -4.26
C ASP A 57 29.53 -25.51 -3.99
N PRO A 58 29.46 -26.85 -4.08
CA PRO A 58 28.23 -27.59 -3.85
C PRO A 58 27.69 -27.43 -2.43
N LEU A 59 28.54 -27.18 -1.44
CA LEU A 59 28.12 -27.00 -0.05
C LEU A 59 27.37 -25.67 0.13
N ILE A 60 27.88 -24.60 -0.48
CA ILE A 60 27.27 -23.28 -0.40
C ILE A 60 25.96 -23.27 -1.19
N ARG A 61 25.97 -23.83 -2.41
CA ARG A 61 24.78 -24.00 -3.24
C ARG A 61 23.65 -24.71 -2.50
N GLU A 62 23.94 -25.83 -1.83
CA GLU A 62 22.95 -26.60 -1.06
C GLU A 62 22.50 -25.86 0.22
N THR A 63 23.40 -25.10 0.85
CA THR A 63 23.06 -24.29 2.03
C THR A 63 22.03 -23.22 1.67
N ILE A 64 22.27 -22.47 0.59
CA ILE A 64 21.35 -21.45 0.08
C ILE A 64 20.02 -22.11 -0.31
N HIS A 65 20.06 -23.22 -1.05
CA HIS A 65 18.88 -24.00 -1.43
C HIS A 65 18.02 -24.37 -0.21
N THR A 66 18.64 -24.91 0.84
CA THR A 66 17.96 -25.30 2.08
C THR A 66 17.30 -24.11 2.78
N ILE A 67 17.96 -22.95 2.83
CA ILE A 67 17.42 -21.74 3.46
C ILE A 67 16.21 -21.23 2.67
N LEU A 68 16.29 -21.14 1.34
CA LEU A 68 15.23 -20.60 0.49
C LEU A 68 14.00 -21.53 0.44
N THR A 69 14.22 -22.84 0.31
CA THR A 69 13.13 -23.84 0.27
C THR A 69 12.39 -23.97 1.60
N ARG A 70 13.03 -23.67 2.75
CA ARG A 70 12.36 -23.56 4.05
C ARG A 70 11.22 -22.54 4.04
N PHE A 71 11.34 -21.49 3.24
CA PHE A 71 10.30 -20.49 3.02
C PHE A 71 9.42 -20.79 1.82
N SER A 72 9.49 -22.01 1.26
CA SER A 72 8.77 -22.47 0.07
C SER A 72 9.09 -21.66 -1.20
N CYS A 73 10.33 -21.17 -1.34
CA CYS A 73 10.86 -20.65 -2.60
C CYS A 73 11.18 -21.82 -3.55
N ASP A 74 10.79 -21.71 -4.81
CA ASP A 74 11.06 -22.68 -5.87
C ASP A 74 12.44 -22.39 -6.48
N CYS A 75 13.42 -23.25 -6.22
CA CYS A 75 14.83 -22.96 -6.50
C CYS A 75 15.36 -23.88 -7.61
N THR A 76 16.02 -23.31 -8.62
CA THR A 76 16.82 -24.04 -9.60
C THR A 76 18.30 -23.80 -9.29
N LEU A 77 19.07 -24.88 -9.16
CA LEU A 77 20.49 -24.82 -8.77
C LEU A 77 21.39 -24.93 -10.01
N CYS A 78 22.42 -24.10 -10.09
CA CYS A 78 23.40 -24.09 -11.17
C CYS A 78 24.82 -24.19 -10.60
N ALA A 79 25.66 -25.02 -11.22
CA ALA A 79 27.03 -25.24 -10.78
C ALA A 79 28.05 -24.27 -11.38
N ASP A 80 27.66 -23.52 -12.41
CA ASP A 80 28.50 -22.50 -13.05
C ASP A 80 27.66 -21.37 -13.66
N GLY A 81 28.33 -20.29 -14.08
CA GLY A 81 27.65 -19.11 -14.59
C GLY A 81 27.02 -19.30 -15.98
N LEU A 82 27.51 -20.23 -16.80
CA LEU A 82 26.90 -20.49 -18.11
C LEU A 82 25.54 -21.18 -17.93
N GLU A 83 25.49 -22.22 -17.10
CA GLU A 83 24.25 -22.90 -16.72
C GLU A 83 23.25 -21.91 -16.09
N ALA A 84 23.73 -21.00 -15.25
CA ALA A 84 22.89 -19.95 -14.65
C ALA A 84 22.24 -19.04 -15.70
N ILE A 85 23.01 -18.54 -16.68
CA ILE A 85 22.50 -17.66 -17.74
C ILE A 85 21.44 -18.39 -18.60
N GLU A 86 21.70 -19.63 -18.98
CA GLU A 86 20.76 -20.45 -19.75
C GLU A 86 19.46 -20.70 -18.97
N THR A 87 19.59 -21.02 -17.68
CA THR A 87 18.46 -21.25 -16.78
C THR A 87 17.64 -19.98 -16.58
N ILE A 88 18.27 -18.82 -16.40
CA ILE A 88 17.58 -17.53 -16.23
C ILE A 88 16.70 -17.22 -17.44
N ALA A 89 17.19 -17.45 -18.65
CA ALA A 89 16.42 -17.25 -19.88
C ALA A 89 15.19 -18.18 -19.97
N GLN A 90 15.29 -19.41 -19.45
CA GLN A 90 14.21 -20.39 -19.50
C GLN A 90 13.19 -20.20 -18.37
N VAL A 91 13.67 -20.11 -17.12
CA VAL A 91 12.85 -20.06 -15.91
C VAL A 91 12.26 -18.68 -15.71
N LYS A 92 12.94 -17.61 -16.16
CA LYS A 92 12.56 -16.21 -15.90
C LYS A 92 12.32 -15.97 -14.40
N PRO A 93 13.36 -16.14 -13.56
CA PRO A 93 13.22 -16.13 -12.10
C PRO A 93 12.82 -14.76 -11.56
N ASP A 94 12.29 -14.76 -10.33
CA ASP A 94 12.04 -13.54 -9.55
C ASP A 94 13.29 -13.10 -8.77
N LEU A 95 14.21 -14.04 -8.50
CA LEU A 95 15.45 -13.85 -7.73
C LEU A 95 16.61 -14.62 -8.37
N VAL A 96 17.78 -13.99 -8.46
CA VAL A 96 19.06 -14.63 -8.81
C VAL A 96 20.02 -14.43 -7.65
N VAL A 97 20.56 -15.54 -7.13
CA VAL A 97 21.64 -15.54 -6.14
C VAL A 97 22.84 -16.17 -6.81
N SER A 98 23.91 -15.40 -7.01
CA SER A 98 25.08 -15.86 -7.77
C SER A 98 26.36 -15.60 -7.01
N ASP A 99 27.23 -16.60 -6.88
CA ASP A 99 28.63 -16.36 -6.54
C ASP A 99 29.30 -15.52 -7.64
N ILE A 100 30.29 -14.72 -7.22
CA ILE A 100 31.07 -13.90 -8.15
C ILE A 100 32.10 -14.76 -8.89
N ALA A 101 32.81 -15.65 -8.20
CA ALA A 101 33.95 -16.37 -8.74
C ALA A 101 33.55 -17.79 -9.17
N MET A 102 32.91 -17.90 -10.34
CA MET A 102 32.47 -19.18 -10.90
C MET A 102 33.21 -19.53 -12.21
N PRO A 103 33.33 -20.82 -12.57
CA PRO A 103 33.89 -21.25 -13.84
C PRO A 103 32.94 -20.92 -15.01
N GLN A 104 33.48 -20.97 -16.25
CA GLN A 104 32.81 -20.65 -17.53
C GLN A 104 32.37 -19.19 -17.68
N ARG A 105 31.61 -18.66 -16.71
CA ARG A 105 31.17 -17.28 -16.60
C ARG A 105 31.14 -16.86 -15.14
N ASP A 106 31.56 -15.64 -14.86
CA ASP A 106 31.56 -15.08 -13.52
C ASP A 106 30.20 -14.46 -13.13
N GLY A 107 30.00 -14.13 -11.86
CA GLY A 107 28.74 -13.56 -11.38
C GLY A 107 28.39 -12.18 -11.97
N TYR A 108 29.37 -11.41 -12.43
CA TYR A 108 29.14 -10.13 -13.11
C TYR A 108 28.59 -10.37 -14.52
N GLU A 109 29.05 -11.40 -15.21
CA GLU A 109 28.52 -11.83 -16.49
C GLU A 109 27.08 -12.36 -16.37
N VAL A 110 26.78 -13.12 -15.30
CA VAL A 110 25.40 -13.52 -14.97
C VAL A 110 24.51 -12.29 -14.73
N PHE A 111 25.00 -11.31 -13.96
CA PHE A 111 24.29 -10.05 -13.72
C PHE A 111 23.98 -9.31 -15.03
N ALA A 112 25.01 -9.10 -15.87
CA ALA A 112 24.86 -8.40 -17.14
C ALA A 112 23.88 -9.11 -18.08
N ALA A 113 23.94 -10.44 -18.17
CA ALA A 113 23.02 -11.24 -18.97
C ALA A 113 21.58 -11.14 -18.44
N THR A 114 21.39 -11.18 -17.13
CA THR A 114 20.07 -11.04 -16.48
C THR A 114 19.43 -9.68 -16.79
N ARG A 115 20.24 -8.61 -16.79
CA ARG A 115 19.78 -7.25 -17.16
C ARG A 115 19.53 -7.10 -18.65
N ALA A 116 20.34 -7.73 -19.51
CA ALA A 116 20.15 -7.72 -20.96
C ALA A 116 18.85 -8.44 -21.41
N LEU A 117 18.37 -9.39 -20.62
CA LEU A 117 17.08 -10.06 -20.83
C LEU A 117 15.86 -9.22 -20.42
N ASP A 118 16.08 -7.98 -19.96
CA ASP A 118 15.04 -7.05 -19.48
C ASP A 118 14.14 -7.72 -18.41
N THR A 119 14.78 -8.47 -17.51
CA THR A 119 14.07 -9.11 -16.40
C THR A 119 14.00 -8.16 -15.21
N ASP A 120 12.88 -8.20 -14.52
CA ASP A 120 12.72 -7.52 -13.24
C ASP A 120 13.32 -8.32 -12.04
N ALA A 121 14.18 -9.30 -12.31
CA ALA A 121 14.71 -10.17 -11.28
C ALA A 121 15.55 -9.37 -10.27
N ALA A 122 15.36 -9.66 -8.99
CA ALA A 122 16.29 -9.22 -7.95
C ALA A 122 17.59 -10.02 -8.09
N ILE A 123 18.74 -9.37 -7.97
CA ILE A 123 20.04 -10.04 -8.12
C ILE A 123 20.88 -9.78 -6.89
N LEU A 124 21.26 -10.85 -6.20
CA LEU A 124 22.18 -10.87 -5.08
C LEU A 124 23.49 -11.53 -5.51
N LEU A 125 24.60 -10.80 -5.43
CA LEU A 125 25.93 -11.34 -5.67
C LEU A 125 26.55 -11.80 -4.34
N ILE A 126 27.19 -12.97 -4.32
CA ILE A 126 27.89 -13.51 -3.16
C ILE A 126 29.39 -13.51 -3.42
N THR A 127 30.18 -13.06 -2.44
CA THR A 127 31.64 -12.98 -2.56
C THR A 127 32.36 -13.69 -1.42
N GLY A 128 33.52 -14.29 -1.72
CA GLY A 128 34.39 -15.00 -0.77
C GLY A 128 35.35 -14.11 0.03
N PHE A 129 35.92 -14.68 1.11
CA PHE A 129 37.01 -14.08 1.88
C PHE A 129 38.28 -13.94 1.04
N GLY A 130 38.88 -12.74 0.99
CA GLY A 130 40.20 -12.50 0.35
C GLY A 130 40.16 -11.60 -0.88
N TYR A 131 38.98 -11.21 -1.37
CA TYR A 131 38.85 -10.06 -2.27
C TYR A 131 38.88 -8.77 -1.47
N ASP A 132 39.60 -7.76 -1.96
CA ASP A 132 39.57 -6.41 -1.41
C ASP A 132 38.10 -5.91 -1.39
N PRO A 133 37.51 -5.69 -0.20
CA PRO A 133 36.11 -5.27 -0.08
C PRO A 133 35.81 -4.01 -0.90
N GLY A 134 36.80 -3.13 -1.07
CA GLY A 134 36.68 -1.92 -1.87
C GLY A 134 36.50 -2.19 -3.37
N HIS A 135 37.17 -3.21 -3.92
CA HIS A 135 37.08 -3.55 -5.34
C HIS A 135 35.78 -4.27 -5.71
N ALA A 136 35.28 -5.14 -4.84
CA ALA A 136 34.00 -5.81 -5.07
C ALA A 136 32.84 -4.79 -5.01
N LEU A 137 32.83 -3.92 -3.99
CA LEU A 137 31.82 -2.87 -3.87
C LEU A 137 31.87 -1.85 -5.01
N LEU A 138 33.08 -1.44 -5.45
CA LEU A 138 33.25 -0.51 -6.56
C LEU A 138 32.69 -1.08 -7.88
N ARG A 139 33.00 -2.34 -8.19
CA ARG A 139 32.53 -2.99 -9.43
C ARG A 139 31.04 -3.29 -9.44
N VAL A 140 30.48 -3.65 -8.29
CA VAL A 140 29.05 -3.90 -8.15
C VAL A 140 28.28 -2.56 -8.30
N SER A 141 28.79 -1.49 -7.68
CA SER A 141 28.27 -0.13 -7.84
C SER A 141 28.39 0.40 -9.29
N GLU A 142 29.52 0.16 -9.98
CA GLU A 142 29.70 0.47 -11.40
C GLU A 142 28.73 -0.30 -12.31
N ALA A 143 28.28 -1.50 -11.90
CA ALA A 143 27.28 -2.30 -12.58
C ALA A 143 25.83 -1.89 -12.22
N GLY A 144 25.63 -0.92 -11.34
CA GLY A 144 24.31 -0.42 -10.94
C GLY A 144 23.55 -1.34 -9.97
N ASN A 145 24.25 -2.15 -9.19
CA ASN A 145 23.69 -2.97 -8.11
C ASN A 145 24.46 -2.68 -6.82
N ASP A 146 23.79 -2.58 -5.68
CA ASP A 146 24.47 -2.38 -4.38
C ASP A 146 24.36 -3.61 -3.47
N ASN A 147 23.71 -4.69 -3.94
CA ASN A 147 23.35 -5.83 -3.10
C ASN A 147 24.39 -6.96 -3.20
N VAL A 148 25.22 -7.06 -2.16
CA VAL A 148 26.32 -8.03 -2.07
C VAL A 148 26.31 -8.70 -0.70
N LEU A 149 26.43 -10.03 -0.68
CA LEU A 149 26.57 -10.82 0.53
C LEU A 149 27.98 -11.40 0.65
N PHE A 150 28.60 -11.28 1.82
CA PHE A 150 29.93 -11.83 2.07
C PHE A 150 29.85 -13.21 2.73
N LYS A 151 30.64 -14.17 2.23
CA LYS A 151 30.87 -15.47 2.88
C LYS A 151 31.85 -15.29 4.05
N PRO A 152 31.72 -16.04 5.17
CA PRO A 152 30.56 -16.84 5.52
C PRO A 152 29.41 -15.94 5.98
N PHE A 153 28.18 -16.37 5.71
CA PHE A 153 26.96 -15.66 6.09
C PHE A 153 26.08 -16.53 6.98
N SER A 154 25.25 -15.89 7.80
CA SER A 154 24.16 -16.55 8.50
C SER A 154 22.91 -16.64 7.61
N PRO A 155 21.94 -17.51 7.94
CA PRO A 155 20.64 -17.50 7.27
C PRO A 155 19.93 -16.15 7.34
N THR A 156 20.11 -15.40 8.43
CA THR A 156 19.50 -14.07 8.59
C THR A 156 20.11 -13.08 7.60
N ASP A 157 21.44 -13.04 7.47
CA ASP A 157 22.14 -12.13 6.56
C ASP A 157 21.70 -12.34 5.11
N LEU A 158 21.57 -13.60 4.69
CA LEU A 158 21.07 -13.95 3.36
C LEU A 158 19.65 -13.44 3.12
N ILE A 159 18.74 -13.64 4.07
CA ILE A 159 17.34 -13.22 3.93
C ILE A 159 17.22 -11.70 3.88
N GLU A 160 17.93 -10.99 4.75
CA GLU A 160 17.92 -9.52 4.78
C GLU A 160 18.51 -8.93 3.50
N GLU A 161 19.59 -9.50 2.98
CA GLU A 161 20.21 -9.01 1.74
C GLU A 161 19.35 -9.31 0.51
N ILE A 162 18.67 -10.47 0.47
CA ILE A 162 17.67 -10.74 -0.56
C ILE A 162 16.53 -9.73 -0.49
N GLN A 163 16.03 -9.43 0.72
CA GLN A 163 14.96 -8.44 0.88
C GLN A 163 15.40 -7.06 0.35
N ARG A 164 16.62 -6.63 0.67
CA ARG A 164 17.21 -5.39 0.11
C ARG A 164 17.30 -5.43 -1.41
N ALA A 165 17.80 -6.53 -1.98
CA ALA A 165 17.90 -6.70 -3.43
C ALA A 165 16.53 -6.64 -4.13
N MET A 166 15.50 -7.23 -3.53
CA MET A 166 14.14 -7.20 -4.07
C MET A 166 13.52 -5.79 -4.06
N VAL A 167 13.82 -4.98 -3.04
CA VAL A 167 13.38 -3.59 -2.97
C VAL A 167 14.17 -2.72 -3.97
N ALA A 168 15.49 -2.89 -4.05
CA ALA A 168 16.37 -2.09 -4.89
C ALA A 168 16.14 -2.29 -6.40
N ALA A 169 15.85 -3.52 -6.84
CA ALA A 169 15.71 -3.88 -8.25
C ALA A 169 14.60 -3.12 -9.01
N ARG A 170 13.75 -2.34 -8.32
CA ARG A 170 12.66 -1.58 -8.94
C ARG A 170 12.65 -0.07 -8.61
N GLY A 171 13.78 0.46 -8.13
CA GLY A 171 14.02 1.89 -7.90
C GLY A 171 13.74 2.34 -6.47
N ALA A 172 14.60 3.23 -5.95
CA ALA A 172 14.46 3.84 -4.63
C ALA A 172 13.14 4.64 -4.54
N GLY A 173 12.10 3.99 -4.07
CA GLY A 173 10.77 4.59 -3.94
C GLY A 173 9.83 3.67 -3.19
N CYS A 174 10.07 3.49 -1.89
CA CYS A 174 9.14 3.06 -0.82
C CYS A 174 8.16 1.89 -1.04
N CYS A 175 8.26 1.17 -2.14
CA CYS A 175 7.26 0.22 -2.57
C CYS A 175 7.90 -1.17 -2.56
N SER A 176 7.79 -1.85 -1.42
CA SER A 176 8.09 -3.27 -1.24
C SER A 176 7.15 -4.19 -2.03
N ILE A 177 6.47 -3.68 -3.07
CA ILE A 177 5.48 -4.40 -3.86
C ILE A 177 6.06 -4.77 -5.21
N VAL A 178 6.10 -6.07 -5.50
CA VAL A 178 6.75 -6.63 -6.70
C VAL A 178 5.77 -7.45 -7.55
N ARG A 179 5.86 -7.37 -8.87
CA ARG A 179 5.14 -8.27 -9.79
C ARG A 179 5.75 -9.66 -9.74
N THR A 180 4.90 -10.69 -9.73
CA THR A 180 5.33 -12.10 -9.68
C THR A 180 5.37 -12.79 -11.05
N GLY A 181 5.05 -12.05 -12.13
CA GLY A 181 4.86 -12.60 -13.48
C GLY A 181 3.60 -13.45 -13.68
N LYS A 182 2.87 -13.79 -12.61
CA LYS A 182 1.61 -14.54 -12.69
C LYS A 182 0.45 -13.61 -13.04
N LEU A 183 -0.48 -14.10 -13.85
CA LEU A 183 -1.75 -13.46 -14.15
C LEU A 183 -2.88 -14.33 -13.59
N LEU A 184 -3.80 -13.77 -12.81
CA LEU A 184 -4.91 -14.51 -12.21
C LEU A 184 -6.25 -13.81 -12.44
N GLU A 185 -7.29 -14.61 -12.66
CA GLU A 185 -8.68 -14.16 -12.68
C GLU A 185 -9.13 -13.68 -11.30
N VAL A 186 -9.95 -12.63 -11.30
CA VAL A 186 -10.49 -12.02 -10.09
C VAL A 186 -12.01 -12.11 -10.10
N GLU A 187 -12.58 -12.52 -8.97
CA GLU A 187 -14.03 -12.60 -8.75
C GLU A 187 -14.59 -11.24 -8.33
N ARG A 188 -13.93 -10.59 -7.35
CA ARG A 188 -14.35 -9.27 -6.86
C ARG A 188 -13.21 -8.49 -6.20
N PRO A 189 -13.25 -7.15 -6.25
CA PRO A 189 -12.35 -6.32 -5.47
C PRO A 189 -12.63 -6.44 -3.96
N LEU A 190 -11.63 -6.10 -3.18
CA LEU A 190 -11.64 -5.90 -1.74
C LEU A 190 -11.06 -4.52 -1.45
N PRO A 191 -11.21 -3.96 -0.23
CA PRO A 191 -10.47 -2.75 0.13
C PRO A 191 -8.97 -2.94 -0.16
N PRO A 192 -8.31 -2.02 -0.88
CA PRO A 192 -6.97 -2.25 -1.43
C PRO A 192 -5.88 -2.29 -0.37
N ALA A 193 -6.20 -1.93 0.88
CA ALA A 193 -5.31 -2.03 2.03
C ALA A 193 -6.04 -2.58 3.26
N GLN A 194 -5.29 -3.17 4.19
CA GLN A 194 -5.71 -3.52 5.55
C GLN A 194 -4.85 -2.73 6.54
N PRO A 195 -5.15 -1.43 6.73
CA PRO A 195 -4.27 -0.57 7.51
C PRO A 195 -4.23 -1.02 8.98
N PRO A 196 -3.05 -0.96 9.64
CA PRO A 196 -2.95 -1.20 11.07
C PRO A 196 -3.58 -0.08 11.90
N ASP A 197 -3.61 1.14 11.36
CA ASP A 197 -4.13 2.36 11.97
C ASP A 197 -4.77 3.24 10.89
N VAL A 198 -5.85 3.95 11.22
CA VAL A 198 -6.49 4.95 10.35
C VAL A 198 -6.47 6.31 11.05
N ILE A 199 -5.59 7.19 10.58
CA ILE A 199 -5.44 8.56 11.09
C ILE A 199 -6.15 9.50 10.14
N CYS A 200 -6.90 10.46 10.67
CA CYS A 200 -7.68 11.39 9.87
C CYS A 200 -7.37 12.83 10.29
N VAL A 201 -7.35 13.74 9.32
CA VAL A 201 -7.08 15.16 9.53
C VAL A 201 -8.38 15.97 9.44
N GLY A 202 -8.66 16.74 10.49
CA GLY A 202 -9.80 17.66 10.52
C GLY A 202 -9.47 19.01 9.85
N ARG A 203 -10.49 19.64 9.26
CA ARG A 203 -10.47 21.06 8.83
C ARG A 203 -9.28 21.48 7.98
N ASN A 204 -8.85 20.62 7.05
CA ASN A 204 -7.64 20.85 6.25
C ASN A 204 -7.86 21.58 4.91
N TYR A 205 -9.01 22.21 4.66
CA TYR A 205 -9.30 22.86 3.38
C TYR A 205 -9.73 24.33 3.55
N THR A 206 -9.19 25.19 2.69
CA THR A 206 -9.65 26.58 2.55
C THR A 206 -11.09 26.65 2.06
N CYS A 207 -11.81 27.71 2.45
CA CYS A 207 -13.15 27.99 1.96
C CYS A 207 -13.10 29.24 1.08
N GLY A 208 -13.32 29.08 -0.22
CA GLY A 208 -13.23 30.20 -1.18
C GLY A 208 -11.84 30.85 -1.26
N GLY A 209 -10.77 30.08 -1.04
CA GLY A 209 -9.38 30.56 -1.07
C GLY A 209 -8.90 31.24 0.21
N ALA A 210 -9.75 31.36 1.23
CA ALA A 210 -9.36 31.84 2.56
C ALA A 210 -9.20 30.70 3.56
N THR A 211 -8.19 30.79 4.42
CA THR A 211 -8.08 29.93 5.60
C THR A 211 -9.31 30.17 6.49
N PRO A 212 -10.07 29.12 6.85
CA PRO A 212 -11.22 29.27 7.72
C PRO A 212 -10.78 29.89 9.06
N PRO A 213 -11.54 30.85 9.65
CA PRO A 213 -11.20 31.44 10.95
C PRO A 213 -11.08 30.42 12.09
N ALA A 214 -11.66 29.23 11.91
CA ALA A 214 -11.61 28.11 12.85
C ALA A 214 -10.59 27.02 12.47
N ALA A 215 -9.68 27.29 11.51
CA ALA A 215 -8.59 26.37 11.19
C ALA A 215 -7.63 26.31 12.39
N PRO A 216 -7.28 25.10 12.86
CA PRO A 216 -6.39 24.96 14.01
C PRO A 216 -4.94 25.36 13.64
N GLU A 217 -4.23 25.99 14.57
CA GLU A 217 -2.80 26.29 14.42
C GLU A 217 -2.01 24.99 14.27
N ASP A 218 -2.30 24.00 15.10
CA ASP A 218 -1.75 22.65 15.03
C ASP A 218 -2.60 21.71 14.15
N LEU A 219 -2.01 20.61 13.69
CA LEU A 219 -2.73 19.56 12.98
C LEU A 219 -3.80 18.93 13.89
N GLU A 220 -5.07 19.06 13.51
CA GLU A 220 -6.16 18.37 14.19
C GLU A 220 -6.28 16.93 13.69
N VAL A 221 -6.06 15.98 14.59
CA VAL A 221 -5.99 14.55 14.26
C VAL A 221 -6.97 13.74 15.08
N PHE A 222 -7.54 12.71 14.46
CA PHE A 222 -8.40 11.74 15.12
C PHE A 222 -8.25 10.36 14.47
N LEU A 223 -8.79 9.34 15.13
CA LEU A 223 -8.70 7.95 14.69
C LEU A 223 -10.07 7.40 14.26
N LYS A 224 -10.06 6.59 13.21
CA LYS A 224 -11.16 5.66 12.89
C LYS A 224 -10.72 4.23 13.24
N PRO A 225 -11.60 3.38 13.80
CA PRO A 225 -11.27 1.98 14.04
C PRO A 225 -11.01 1.25 12.71
N THR A 226 -9.98 0.40 12.64
CA THR A 226 -9.65 -0.34 11.40
C THR A 226 -10.77 -1.27 10.93
N GLY A 227 -11.64 -1.72 11.84
CA GLY A 227 -12.82 -2.54 11.53
C GLY A 227 -13.92 -1.84 10.72
N CYS A 228 -13.86 -0.52 10.54
CA CYS A 228 -14.82 0.21 9.70
C CYS A 228 -14.39 0.36 8.23
N VAL A 229 -13.20 -0.14 7.87
CA VAL A 229 -12.65 -0.06 6.51
C VAL A 229 -13.40 -1.03 5.59
N VAL A 230 -13.93 -0.50 4.48
CA VAL A 230 -14.63 -1.27 3.44
C VAL A 230 -14.15 -0.85 2.05
N GLY A 231 -14.41 -1.65 1.02
CA GLY A 231 -13.94 -1.42 -0.34
C GLY A 231 -15.00 -0.79 -1.26
N ASP A 232 -14.61 -0.61 -2.52
CA ASP A 232 -15.52 -0.24 -3.60
C ASP A 232 -16.66 -1.28 -3.74
N GLY A 233 -17.90 -0.79 -3.83
CA GLY A 233 -19.11 -1.60 -3.90
C GLY A 233 -19.61 -2.16 -2.56
N ASP A 234 -18.79 -2.16 -1.50
CA ASP A 234 -19.23 -2.56 -0.17
C ASP A 234 -20.18 -1.50 0.43
N PRO A 235 -21.17 -1.90 1.25
CA PRO A 235 -22.15 -0.99 1.80
C PRO A 235 -21.59 -0.09 2.91
N ILE A 236 -22.06 1.17 2.93
CA ILE A 236 -22.01 2.05 4.09
C ILE A 236 -23.17 1.62 5.01
N GLU A 237 -22.84 0.90 6.08
CA GLU A 237 -23.83 0.37 7.02
C GLU A 237 -24.16 1.37 8.11
N VAL A 238 -25.41 1.84 8.14
CA VAL A 238 -25.87 2.72 9.19
C VAL A 238 -26.69 1.89 10.18
N PRO A 239 -26.31 1.85 11.46
CA PRO A 239 -27.12 1.16 12.48
C PRO A 239 -28.48 1.82 12.65
N GLU A 240 -29.49 1.04 13.03
CA GLU A 240 -30.71 1.60 13.60
C GLU A 240 -30.39 2.14 15.01
N PHE A 241 -30.97 3.29 15.36
CA PHE A 241 -30.71 3.95 16.64
C PHE A 241 -32.02 4.26 17.39
N ASP A 242 -32.83 3.25 17.69
CA ASP A 242 -34.05 3.36 18.52
C ASP A 242 -34.94 4.56 18.13
N GLY A 243 -35.23 4.73 16.84
CA GLY A 243 -36.05 5.84 16.31
C GLY A 243 -35.35 7.20 16.22
N ILE A 244 -34.05 7.28 16.53
CA ILE A 244 -33.23 8.48 16.36
C ILE A 244 -32.59 8.43 14.98
N ALA A 245 -33.06 9.24 14.03
CA ALA A 245 -32.38 9.39 12.74
C ALA A 245 -31.01 10.04 12.96
N PRO A 246 -29.90 9.33 12.72
CA PRO A 246 -28.60 9.96 12.77
C PRO A 246 -28.41 10.79 11.51
N GLN A 247 -28.00 12.05 11.66
CA GLN A 247 -27.55 12.84 10.51
C GLN A 247 -26.23 12.23 10.03
N ILE A 248 -26.30 11.30 9.07
CA ILE A 248 -25.15 10.68 8.43
C ILE A 248 -24.76 11.52 7.23
N GLU A 249 -23.53 11.99 7.23
CA GLU A 249 -22.94 12.75 6.14
C GLU A 249 -21.69 12.03 5.63
N VAL A 250 -21.29 12.34 4.40
CA VAL A 250 -20.10 11.77 3.78
C VAL A 250 -19.16 12.87 3.30
N GLU A 251 -17.89 12.69 3.61
CA GLU A 251 -16.82 13.61 3.28
C GLU A 251 -15.86 12.87 2.33
N GLY A 252 -15.78 13.29 1.06
CA GLY A 252 -14.86 12.70 0.09
C GLY A 252 -13.44 13.22 0.28
N GLU A 253 -12.45 12.31 0.34
CA GLU A 253 -11.08 12.67 0.71
C GLU A 253 -10.03 11.97 -0.15
N LEU A 254 -8.93 12.69 -0.39
CA LEU A 254 -7.67 12.02 -0.76
C LEU A 254 -7.12 11.34 0.49
N ALA A 255 -6.67 10.09 0.36
CA ALA A 255 -5.95 9.40 1.41
C ALA A 255 -4.61 8.89 0.89
N PHE A 256 -3.64 8.75 1.79
CA PHE A 256 -2.34 8.14 1.47
C PHE A 256 -2.00 7.01 2.43
N ILE A 257 -1.12 6.11 1.98
CA ILE A 257 -0.62 4.99 2.78
C ILE A 257 0.83 5.22 3.09
N VAL A 258 1.20 5.07 4.36
CA VAL A 258 2.58 5.18 4.81
C VAL A 258 3.34 3.91 4.43
N ALA A 259 4.49 4.03 3.80
CA ALA A 259 5.21 2.90 3.24
C ALA A 259 6.03 2.11 4.26
N ARG A 260 6.62 2.82 5.24
CA ARG A 260 7.52 2.26 6.26
C ARG A 260 7.21 2.87 7.62
N ASP A 261 7.71 2.25 8.69
CA ASP A 261 7.64 2.87 10.02
C ASP A 261 8.42 4.20 9.98
N VAL A 262 7.78 5.28 10.45
CA VAL A 262 8.39 6.62 10.52
C VAL A 262 8.19 7.26 11.88
N HIS A 263 9.19 8.03 12.30
CA HIS A 263 9.16 8.86 13.49
C HIS A 263 10.21 9.95 13.31
N ASP A 264 9.87 11.19 13.64
CA ASP A 264 10.76 12.36 13.59
C ASP A 264 11.44 12.56 12.23
N LEU A 265 10.62 12.63 11.16
CA LEU A 265 11.11 12.92 9.81
C LEU A 265 11.74 14.32 9.75
N ALA A 266 12.81 14.47 8.99
CA ALA A 266 13.59 15.71 8.92
C ALA A 266 12.85 16.82 8.16
N ASP A 267 12.27 16.47 7.01
CA ASP A 267 11.65 17.44 6.08
C ASP A 267 10.52 16.82 5.23
N GLU A 268 9.93 17.63 4.34
CA GLU A 268 8.85 17.19 3.45
C GLU A 268 9.31 16.23 2.36
N ASP A 269 10.58 16.26 1.95
CA ASP A 269 11.07 15.38 0.89
C ASP A 269 11.26 13.97 1.45
N GLU A 270 11.78 13.85 2.67
CA GLU A 270 11.80 12.59 3.41
C GLU A 270 10.38 12.06 3.65
N ALA A 271 9.45 12.93 4.05
CA ALA A 271 8.05 12.57 4.25
C ALA A 271 7.38 12.11 2.95
N ARG A 272 7.62 12.82 1.83
CA ARG A 272 7.13 12.43 0.50
C ARG A 272 7.69 11.08 0.09
N GLY A 273 8.98 10.85 0.36
CA GLY A 273 9.64 9.57 0.15
C GLY A 273 9.07 8.43 1.00
N ALA A 274 8.39 8.73 2.12
CA ALA A 274 7.75 7.75 2.99
C ALA A 274 6.27 7.44 2.64
N ILE A 275 5.74 8.01 1.56
CA ILE A 275 4.38 7.72 1.07
C ILE A 275 4.43 6.59 0.04
N LEU A 276 3.71 5.49 0.30
CA LEU A 276 3.58 4.36 -0.62
C LEU A 276 2.77 4.75 -1.86
N GLY A 277 1.66 5.45 -1.64
CA GLY A 277 0.72 5.82 -2.67
C GLY A 277 -0.56 6.40 -2.10
N TYR A 278 -1.49 6.69 -3.01
CA TYR A 278 -2.71 7.42 -2.75
C TYR A 278 -3.95 6.61 -3.14
N THR A 279 -5.05 6.81 -2.44
CA THR A 279 -6.34 6.19 -2.75
C THR A 279 -7.47 7.19 -2.50
N VAL A 280 -8.67 6.89 -2.99
CA VAL A 280 -9.87 7.65 -2.63
C VAL A 280 -10.39 7.09 -1.31
N ALA A 281 -10.83 7.97 -0.41
CA ALA A 281 -11.48 7.60 0.83
C ALA A 281 -12.79 8.37 1.04
N MET A 282 -13.67 7.82 1.86
CA MET A 282 -14.85 8.49 2.38
C MET A 282 -14.77 8.54 3.91
N ASP A 283 -14.82 9.74 4.49
CA ASP A 283 -14.98 9.92 5.93
C ASP A 283 -16.46 10.07 6.29
N VAL A 284 -17.15 8.92 6.38
CA VAL A 284 -18.56 8.91 6.76
C VAL A 284 -18.69 9.25 8.24
N THR A 285 -19.64 10.11 8.55
CA THR A 285 -19.81 10.67 9.90
C THR A 285 -21.26 10.69 10.33
N ALA A 286 -21.54 10.09 11.48
CA ALA A 286 -22.78 10.29 12.21
C ALA A 286 -22.66 11.54 13.11
N ARG A 287 -23.15 12.68 12.62
CA ARG A 287 -22.95 14.00 13.25
C ARG A 287 -23.50 14.10 14.67
N ARG A 288 -24.56 13.35 15.00
CA ARG A 288 -25.11 13.28 16.35
C ARG A 288 -24.06 12.84 17.38
N TRP A 289 -23.35 11.75 17.13
CA TRP A 289 -22.32 11.23 18.07
C TRP A 289 -20.97 11.92 17.94
N GLN A 290 -20.76 12.69 16.86
CA GLN A 290 -19.63 13.62 16.79
C GLN A 290 -19.83 14.81 17.74
N ARG A 291 -21.07 15.32 17.88
CA ARG A 291 -21.40 16.55 18.61
C ARG A 291 -22.02 16.31 20.01
N GLY A 292 -22.40 15.08 20.35
CA GLY A 292 -23.22 14.76 21.54
C GLY A 292 -22.44 14.29 22.79
N SER A 293 -22.65 15.01 23.90
CA SER A 293 -22.36 14.69 25.32
C SER A 293 -20.93 14.24 25.70
N GLY A 294 -20.11 15.17 26.18
CA GLY A 294 -18.75 14.94 26.70
C GLY A 294 -17.66 15.45 25.76
N ALA A 295 -16.39 15.37 26.17
CA ALA A 295 -15.25 15.65 25.28
C ALA A 295 -15.46 14.88 23.95
N PRO A 296 -15.39 15.53 22.79
CA PRO A 296 -15.85 14.93 21.55
C PRO A 296 -14.93 13.78 21.15
N ILE A 297 -15.35 12.54 21.42
CA ILE A 297 -14.66 11.33 20.94
C ILE A 297 -15.14 11.08 19.51
N TRP A 298 -14.49 11.70 18.53
CA TRP A 298 -14.89 11.64 17.11
C TRP A 298 -14.98 10.21 16.58
N MET A 299 -14.17 9.31 17.14
CA MET A 299 -14.21 7.87 16.86
C MET A 299 -15.63 7.28 16.98
N ARG A 300 -16.46 7.74 17.92
CA ARG A 300 -17.82 7.24 18.09
C ARG A 300 -18.73 7.62 16.91
N GLY A 301 -18.57 8.81 16.36
CA GLY A 301 -19.35 9.27 15.20
C GLY A 301 -18.80 8.78 13.86
N LYS A 302 -17.50 8.46 13.80
CA LYS A 302 -16.79 8.12 12.55
C LYS A 302 -16.40 6.64 12.43
N GLY A 303 -16.72 5.80 13.42
CA GLY A 303 -16.20 4.43 13.51
C GLY A 303 -17.20 3.29 13.29
N PHE A 304 -18.42 3.56 12.84
CA PHE A 304 -19.39 2.50 12.51
C PHE A 304 -18.93 1.67 11.31
N ARG A 305 -19.39 0.42 11.19
CA ARG A 305 -19.02 -0.45 10.06
C ARG A 305 -19.37 0.22 8.72
N GLY A 306 -18.44 0.19 7.76
CA GLY A 306 -18.63 0.86 6.48
C GLY A 306 -18.43 2.38 6.50
N PHE A 307 -17.94 2.98 7.60
CA PHE A 307 -17.72 4.42 7.66
C PHE A 307 -16.33 4.87 7.16
N CYS A 308 -15.46 3.94 6.78
CA CYS A 308 -14.19 4.24 6.10
C CYS A 308 -14.06 3.49 4.76
N PRO A 309 -14.93 3.73 3.76
CA PRO A 309 -14.71 3.25 2.41
C PRO A 309 -13.37 3.74 1.85
N ILE A 310 -12.61 2.85 1.20
CA ILE A 310 -11.38 3.17 0.47
C ILE A 310 -11.32 2.43 -0.86
N GLY A 311 -10.71 3.03 -1.88
CA GLY A 311 -10.50 2.36 -3.16
C GLY A 311 -10.56 3.27 -4.38
N PRO A 312 -10.77 2.70 -5.58
CA PRO A 312 -10.88 1.26 -5.85
C PRO A 312 -9.51 0.53 -5.79
N TRP A 313 -8.42 1.29 -5.80
CA TRP A 313 -7.04 0.81 -5.69
C TRP A 313 -6.16 1.87 -5.03
N VAL A 314 -4.92 1.51 -4.72
CA VAL A 314 -3.85 2.42 -4.34
C VAL A 314 -3.02 2.74 -5.58
N VAL A 315 -2.96 4.02 -5.96
CA VAL A 315 -2.04 4.50 -6.99
C VAL A 315 -0.70 4.78 -6.34
N THR A 316 0.34 4.05 -6.72
CA THR A 316 1.70 4.26 -6.18
C THR A 316 2.15 5.70 -6.34
N ALA A 317 2.91 6.25 -5.39
CA ALA A 317 3.32 7.66 -5.40
C ALA A 317 3.97 8.09 -6.73
N GLY A 318 4.87 7.26 -7.30
CA GLY A 318 5.50 7.54 -8.59
C GLY A 318 4.53 7.57 -9.79
N GLU A 319 3.44 6.79 -9.74
CA GLU A 319 2.40 6.79 -10.78
C GLU A 319 1.43 7.97 -10.61
N ALA A 320 1.11 8.32 -9.38
CA ALA A 320 0.23 9.44 -9.08
C ALA A 320 0.87 10.78 -9.48
N GLY A 321 2.21 10.87 -9.44
CA GLY A 321 2.93 12.11 -9.70
C GLY A 321 2.59 13.17 -8.66
N ASP A 322 2.50 14.43 -9.07
CA ASP A 322 2.08 15.51 -8.18
C ASP A 322 0.57 15.43 -7.88
N VAL A 323 0.21 15.45 -6.60
CA VAL A 323 -1.18 15.42 -6.11
C VAL A 323 -1.61 16.77 -5.52
N SER A 324 -0.81 17.82 -5.69
CA SER A 324 -1.06 19.15 -5.16
C SER A 324 -2.29 19.85 -5.75
N ASP A 325 -2.70 19.50 -6.97
CA ASP A 325 -3.88 20.06 -7.63
C ASP A 325 -4.65 18.96 -8.38
N ARG A 326 -5.51 18.26 -7.64
CA ARG A 326 -6.39 17.19 -8.14
C ARG A 326 -7.82 17.52 -7.79
N ARG A 327 -8.70 17.50 -8.79
CA ARG A 327 -10.13 17.68 -8.55
C ARG A 327 -10.70 16.51 -7.76
N ILE A 328 -11.50 16.83 -6.74
CA ILE A 328 -12.24 15.89 -5.88
C ILE A 328 -13.73 16.20 -6.04
N THR A 329 -14.52 15.19 -6.41
CA THR A 329 -15.98 15.33 -6.53
C THR A 329 -16.68 14.25 -5.72
N THR A 330 -17.65 14.64 -4.91
CA THR A 330 -18.53 13.73 -4.18
C THR A 330 -19.94 13.88 -4.70
N THR A 331 -20.59 12.76 -5.03
CA THR A 331 -22.00 12.72 -5.42
C THR A 331 -22.80 11.78 -4.53
N ILE A 332 -24.04 12.15 -4.22
CA ILE A 332 -25.04 11.29 -3.59
C ILE A 332 -26.14 11.05 -4.62
N SER A 333 -26.31 9.80 -5.06
CA SER A 333 -27.33 9.39 -6.04
C SER A 333 -27.35 10.27 -7.29
N GLY A 334 -26.16 10.65 -7.78
CA GLY A 334 -25.96 11.48 -8.98
C GLY A 334 -25.94 12.99 -8.74
N ARG A 335 -26.34 13.48 -7.56
CA ARG A 335 -26.24 14.90 -7.21
C ARG A 335 -24.85 15.23 -6.68
N VAL A 336 -24.17 16.19 -7.29
CA VAL A 336 -22.86 16.68 -6.82
C VAL A 336 -23.05 17.50 -5.54
N VAL A 337 -22.47 17.01 -4.44
CA VAL A 337 -22.54 17.69 -3.13
C VAL A 337 -21.21 18.34 -2.71
N GLN A 338 -20.09 17.82 -3.22
CA GLN A 338 -18.76 18.43 -3.07
C GLN A 338 -18.07 18.50 -4.44
N ASP A 339 -17.39 19.60 -4.70
CA ASP A 339 -16.59 19.84 -5.91
C ASP A 339 -15.45 20.79 -5.54
N GLY A 340 -14.26 20.24 -5.36
CA GLY A 340 -13.09 21.00 -4.88
C GLY A 340 -11.79 20.48 -5.48
N SER A 341 -10.66 21.03 -5.02
CA SER A 341 -9.32 20.59 -5.42
C SER A 341 -8.43 20.40 -4.19
N THR A 342 -7.50 19.45 -4.25
CA THR A 342 -6.41 19.30 -3.27
C THR A 342 -5.53 20.56 -3.16
N ALA A 343 -5.54 21.46 -4.16
CA ALA A 343 -4.83 22.74 -4.09
C ALA A 343 -5.35 23.66 -2.98
N ALA A 344 -6.57 23.41 -2.52
CA ALA A 344 -7.17 24.13 -1.40
C ALA A 344 -6.74 23.59 -0.03
N MET A 345 -5.91 22.53 0.04
CA MET A 345 -5.42 21.99 1.30
C MET A 345 -4.53 23.00 2.06
N LEU A 346 -4.74 23.12 3.37
CA LEU A 346 -3.84 23.89 4.24
C LEU A 346 -2.50 23.17 4.43
N ARG A 347 -2.55 21.83 4.54
CA ARG A 347 -1.38 20.95 4.62
C ARG A 347 -1.51 19.85 3.59
N ASN A 348 -0.54 19.79 2.68
CA ASN A 348 -0.43 18.71 1.70
C ASN A 348 -0.10 17.36 2.41
N PRO A 349 -0.18 16.21 1.70
CA PRO A 349 0.13 14.90 2.30
C PRO A 349 1.52 14.79 2.97
N ALA A 350 2.56 15.37 2.37
CA ALA A 350 3.91 15.34 2.93
C ALA A 350 4.02 16.15 4.23
N ARG A 351 3.39 17.34 4.27
CA ARG A 351 3.26 18.16 5.48
C ARG A 351 2.50 17.45 6.60
N ILE A 352 1.39 16.80 6.27
CA ILE A 352 0.62 16.00 7.24
C ILE A 352 1.52 14.93 7.86
N LEU A 353 2.22 14.14 7.05
CA LEU A 353 3.06 13.05 7.56
C LEU A 353 4.25 13.57 8.39
N LEU A 354 4.89 14.65 7.94
CA LEU A 354 5.96 15.32 8.68
C LEU A 354 5.49 15.76 10.07
N GLU A 355 4.37 16.48 10.15
CA GLU A 355 3.81 16.95 11.43
C GLU A 355 3.34 15.80 12.33
N LEU A 356 2.74 14.74 11.77
CA LEU A 356 2.38 13.54 12.53
C LEU A 356 3.61 12.85 13.13
N SER A 357 4.66 12.65 12.32
CA SER A 357 5.84 11.88 12.71
C SER A 357 6.62 12.49 13.88
N ARG A 358 6.52 13.81 14.10
CA ARG A 358 7.16 14.52 15.22
C ARG A 358 6.53 14.21 16.57
N HIS A 359 5.26 13.80 16.58
CA HIS A 359 4.49 13.61 17.80
C HIS A 359 4.22 12.14 18.10
N ILE A 360 4.06 11.32 17.06
CA ILE A 360 3.74 9.90 17.19
C ILE A 360 4.53 9.04 16.20
N PRO A 361 4.99 7.85 16.59
CA PRO A 361 5.48 6.85 15.64
C PRO A 361 4.32 6.43 14.72
N VAL A 362 4.52 6.52 13.41
CA VAL A 362 3.53 6.12 12.40
C VAL A 362 3.98 4.83 11.72
N ARG A 363 3.17 3.78 11.80
CA ARG A 363 3.51 2.46 11.29
C ARG A 363 3.37 2.37 9.78
N ALA A 364 4.19 1.51 9.16
CA ALA A 364 4.00 1.06 7.80
C ALA A 364 2.57 0.53 7.59
N GLY A 365 1.96 0.91 6.47
CA GLY A 365 0.59 0.56 6.10
C GLY A 365 -0.48 1.46 6.69
N THR A 366 -0.13 2.37 7.60
CA THR A 366 -1.09 3.34 8.17
C THR A 366 -1.79 4.10 7.05
N LEU A 367 -3.13 4.15 7.10
CA LEU A 367 -3.95 4.94 6.20
C LEU A 367 -4.16 6.33 6.80
N VAL A 368 -3.84 7.37 6.05
CA VAL A 368 -4.02 8.76 6.46
C VAL A 368 -5.02 9.46 5.55
N LEU A 369 -6.14 9.88 6.14
CA LEU A 369 -7.20 10.67 5.52
C LEU A 369 -6.86 12.16 5.67
N THR A 370 -6.83 12.89 4.54
CA THR A 370 -6.22 14.24 4.48
C THR A 370 -7.21 15.38 4.74
N GLY A 371 -8.46 15.07 5.07
CA GLY A 371 -9.54 16.03 5.17
C GLY A 371 -10.32 16.18 3.86
N THR A 372 -11.37 16.98 3.91
CA THR A 372 -12.35 17.07 2.82
C THR A 372 -12.55 18.51 2.34
N PRO A 373 -12.82 18.72 1.03
CA PRO A 373 -13.31 20.01 0.54
C PRO A 373 -14.66 20.39 1.17
N HIS A 374 -15.00 21.67 1.17
CA HIS A 374 -16.32 22.10 1.63
C HIS A 374 -17.43 21.57 0.70
N TYR A 375 -18.61 21.30 1.29
CA TYR A 375 -19.83 21.15 0.50
C TYR A 375 -20.04 22.39 -0.37
N ARG A 376 -20.61 22.19 -1.55
CA ARG A 376 -20.93 23.32 -2.41
C ARG A 376 -21.90 24.27 -1.68
N PRO A 377 -21.75 25.60 -1.86
CA PRO A 377 -22.58 26.58 -1.15
C PRO A 377 -24.08 26.45 -1.41
N ASP A 378 -24.47 25.89 -2.56
CA ASP A 378 -25.87 25.71 -2.97
C ASP A 378 -26.51 24.41 -2.46
N VAL A 379 -25.75 23.55 -1.76
CA VAL A 379 -26.26 22.28 -1.21
C VAL A 379 -26.82 22.52 0.19
N ALA A 380 -28.13 22.32 0.35
CA ALA A 380 -28.81 22.47 1.64
C ALA A 380 -28.36 21.40 2.65
N ALA A 381 -28.64 21.60 3.94
CA ALA A 381 -28.14 20.70 4.98
C ALA A 381 -28.75 19.29 4.88
N GLU A 382 -30.05 19.21 4.59
CA GLU A 382 -30.82 18.00 4.34
C GLU A 382 -30.33 17.22 3.13
N GLU A 383 -29.75 17.90 2.14
CA GLU A 383 -29.22 17.29 0.92
C GLU A 383 -27.87 16.59 1.12
N ARG A 384 -27.24 16.79 2.28
CA ARG A 384 -25.98 16.16 2.68
C ARG A 384 -26.22 14.83 3.41
N VAL A 385 -27.46 14.59 3.85
CA VAL A 385 -27.82 13.46 4.70
C VAL A 385 -28.09 12.23 3.85
N LEU A 386 -27.40 11.13 4.17
CA LEU A 386 -27.57 9.86 3.48
C LEU A 386 -28.90 9.20 3.85
N SER A 387 -29.57 8.64 2.85
CA SER A 387 -30.79 7.84 2.97
C SER A 387 -30.56 6.38 2.54
N ASP A 388 -31.47 5.49 2.92
CA ASP A 388 -31.39 4.08 2.48
C ASP A 388 -31.46 3.97 0.96
N GLY A 389 -30.61 3.12 0.39
CA GLY A 389 -30.51 2.93 -1.05
C GLY A 389 -29.77 4.03 -1.81
N ASP A 390 -29.32 5.10 -1.13
CA ASP A 390 -28.45 6.08 -1.77
C ASP A 390 -27.16 5.43 -2.26
N VAL A 391 -26.56 6.02 -3.29
CA VAL A 391 -25.24 5.62 -3.77
C VAL A 391 -24.31 6.80 -3.67
N VAL A 392 -23.29 6.69 -2.82
CA VAL A 392 -22.24 7.69 -2.73
C VAL A 392 -21.14 7.35 -3.71
N THR A 393 -20.69 8.33 -4.48
CA THR A 393 -19.51 8.21 -5.35
C THR A 393 -18.55 9.34 -5.05
N VAL A 394 -17.27 9.02 -4.79
CA VAL A 394 -16.17 9.99 -4.72
C VAL A 394 -15.22 9.70 -5.88
N GLU A 395 -14.88 10.73 -6.64
CA GLU A 395 -13.93 10.65 -7.74
C GLU A 395 -12.81 11.66 -7.52
N ILE A 396 -11.57 11.19 -7.66
CA ILE A 396 -10.37 12.02 -7.57
C ILE A 396 -9.59 11.86 -8.87
N GLU A 397 -9.33 12.98 -9.54
CA GLU A 397 -8.60 13.04 -10.79
C GLU A 397 -7.24 12.32 -10.70
N GLY A 398 -6.98 11.42 -11.63
CA GLY A 398 -5.73 10.64 -11.69
C GLY A 398 -5.61 9.51 -10.64
N ILE A 399 -6.48 9.47 -9.63
CA ILE A 399 -6.43 8.44 -8.57
C ILE A 399 -7.46 7.35 -8.81
N GLY A 400 -8.74 7.70 -8.92
CA GLY A 400 -9.81 6.73 -9.16
C GLY A 400 -11.19 7.20 -8.73
N ARG A 401 -12.15 6.27 -8.81
CA ARG A 401 -13.54 6.50 -8.43
C ARG A 401 -14.01 5.39 -7.50
N LEU A 402 -14.44 5.78 -6.31
CA LEU A 402 -14.95 4.92 -5.25
C LEU A 402 -16.46 5.09 -5.14
N ARG A 403 -17.22 4.00 -5.18
CA ARG A 403 -18.67 3.98 -5.18
C ARG A 403 -19.20 2.98 -4.15
N CYS A 404 -19.98 3.45 -3.19
CA CYS A 404 -20.54 2.61 -2.13
C CYS A 404 -22.05 2.86 -2.00
N PRO A 405 -22.88 1.79 -2.00
CA PRO A 405 -24.30 1.92 -1.66
C PRO A 405 -24.48 2.16 -0.16
N VAL A 406 -25.54 2.84 0.22
CA VAL A 406 -25.97 3.03 1.60
C VAL A 406 -26.99 1.95 1.94
N SER A 407 -26.76 1.24 3.04
CA SER A 407 -27.71 0.29 3.60
C SER A 407 -28.03 0.73 5.03
N LEU A 408 -29.23 1.26 5.25
CA LEU A 408 -29.75 1.45 6.60
C LEU A 408 -30.24 0.09 7.08
N ALA A 409 -29.72 -0.41 8.20
CA ALA A 409 -30.20 -1.68 8.74
C ALA A 409 -31.68 -1.54 9.13
N LEU A 410 -32.58 -2.25 8.43
CA LEU A 410 -33.96 -2.44 8.89
C LEU A 410 -33.94 -3.32 10.13
N SER A 411 -34.72 -2.93 11.13
CA SER A 411 -34.79 -3.49 12.48
C SER A 411 -34.43 -4.97 12.63
N HIS A 412 -33.51 -5.26 13.53
CA HIS A 412 -33.56 -6.55 14.24
C HIS A 412 -34.84 -6.53 15.09
N THR A 413 -35.97 -6.93 14.50
CA THR A 413 -37.11 -7.41 15.28
C THR A 413 -36.64 -8.70 15.95
N GLY A 414 -36.01 -8.54 17.12
CA GLY A 414 -35.69 -9.63 18.01
C GLY A 414 -36.99 -10.32 18.41
N GLY A 415 -37.31 -11.40 17.72
CA GLY A 415 -38.22 -12.41 18.23
C GLY A 415 -37.58 -13.00 19.48
N HIS A 416 -37.88 -12.40 20.63
CA HIS A 416 -37.80 -13.11 21.89
C HIS A 416 -38.82 -14.25 21.82
N HIS A 417 -38.37 -15.43 21.40
CA HIS A 417 -39.03 -16.67 21.76
C HIS A 417 -38.76 -16.89 23.25
N GLY A 418 -39.80 -16.69 24.05
CA GLY A 418 -39.83 -17.04 25.47
C GLY A 418 -39.99 -18.53 25.72
#